data_AF-A0A972TKY7-F1
#
_entry.id   AF-A0A972TKY7-F1
#
_cell.length_a   1.000
_cell.length_b   1.000
_cell.length_c   1.000
_cell.angle_alpha   90.00
_cell.angle_beta   90.00
_cell.angle_gamma   90.00
#
_symmetry.space_group_name_H-M   'P 1'
#
loop_
_entity.id
_entity.type
_entity.pdbx_description
1 polymer ?
#
loop_
_entity_poly.entity_id
_entity_poly.type
_entity_poly.pdbx_seq_one_letter_code
_entity_poly.pdbx_strand_id
1 'polypeptide(L)'
;MPKISSFEKYAGQYEDWFVKNRWVYEAELRAVKAMLPLGGNGVEVGVGTGRFAEPLGIKIGVEPSKRMRQIAQKRGIRVLDGVAEELPFEMT
;
A
#
# COMPACT_ATOMS: atom_id res chain seq x y z
N MET A 1 -5.92 13.55 13.87
CA MET A 1 -5.24 12.25 14.10
C MET A 1 -5.79 11.23 13.10
N PRO A 2 -4.92 10.45 12.43
CA PRO A 2 -5.35 9.47 11.45
C PRO A 2 -6.11 8.31 12.12
N LYS A 3 -7.18 7.83 11.47
CA LYS A 3 -8.03 6.74 11.97
C LYS A 3 -7.45 5.37 11.62
N ILE A 4 -6.38 4.97 12.32
CA ILE A 4 -5.62 3.75 12.00
C ILE A 4 -6.00 2.52 12.83
N SER A 5 -6.80 2.66 13.89
CA SER A 5 -7.02 1.62 14.90
C SER A 5 -7.51 0.28 14.32
N SER A 6 -8.40 0.33 13.34
CA SER A 6 -8.92 -0.86 12.65
C SER A 6 -7.83 -1.58 11.87
N PHE A 7 -6.99 -0.86 11.14
CA PHE A 7 -5.90 -1.42 10.34
C PHE A 7 -4.74 -1.91 11.23
N GLU A 8 -4.46 -1.24 12.35
CA GLU A 8 -3.52 -1.72 13.36
C GLU A 8 -3.97 -3.06 13.97
N LYS A 9 -5.22 -3.12 14.44
CA LYS A 9 -5.74 -4.27 15.18
C LYS A 9 -6.04 -5.46 14.27
N TYR A 10 -6.54 -5.21 13.06
CA TYR A 10 -7.08 -6.25 12.18
C TYR A 10 -6.28 -6.43 10.89
N ALA A 11 -4.99 -6.06 10.86
CA ALA A 11 -4.10 -6.26 9.72
C ALA A 11 -4.11 -7.72 9.19
N GLY A 12 -4.24 -8.71 10.08
CA GLY A 12 -4.36 -10.11 9.68
C GLY A 12 -5.65 -10.42 8.92
N GLN A 13 -6.80 -9.91 9.38
CA GLN A 13 -8.08 -10.07 8.69
C GLN A 13 -8.09 -9.37 7.32
N TYR A 14 -7.45 -8.20 7.26
CA TYR A 14 -7.21 -7.49 6.00
C TYR A 14 -6.39 -8.36 5.03
N GLU A 15 -5.27 -8.93 5.47
CA GLU A 15 -4.44 -9.81 4.64
C GLU A 15 -5.18 -11.09 4.18
N ASP A 16 -5.96 -11.70 5.09
CA ASP A 16 -6.75 -12.89 4.80
C ASP A 16 -7.80 -12.65 3.72
N TRP A 17 -8.34 -11.43 3.62
CA TRP A 17 -9.32 -11.09 2.60
C TRP A 17 -8.75 -11.29 1.18
N PHE A 18 -7.49 -10.92 0.95
CA PHE A 18 -6.81 -11.09 -0.35
C PHE A 18 -6.54 -12.55 -0.69
N VAL A 19 -6.36 -13.40 0.33
CA VAL A 19 -6.20 -14.84 0.14
C VAL A 19 -7.55 -15.47 -0.22
N LYS A 20 -8.62 -15.11 0.51
CA LYS A 20 -9.97 -15.65 0.32
C LYS A 20 -10.62 -15.18 -0.98
N ASN A 21 -10.35 -13.94 -1.39
CA ASN A 21 -10.96 -13.29 -2.56
C ASN A 21 -9.95 -13.12 -3.70
N ARG A 22 -9.09 -14.13 -3.90
CA ARG A 22 -7.96 -14.07 -4.83
C ARG A 22 -8.33 -13.57 -6.23
N TRP A 23 -9.43 -14.05 -6.80
CA TRP A 23 -9.85 -13.68 -8.16
C TRP A 23 -10.27 -12.21 -8.29
N VAL A 24 -10.92 -11.67 -7.25
CA VAL A 24 -11.31 -10.25 -7.20
C VAL A 24 -10.05 -9.40 -7.10
N TYR A 25 -9.15 -9.75 -6.19
CA TYR A 25 -7.86 -9.08 -6.05
C TYR A 25 -7.04 -9.09 -7.35
N GLU A 26 -6.92 -10.24 -8.02
CA GLU A 26 -6.21 -10.34 -9.30
C GLU A 26 -6.87 -9.54 -10.42
N ALA A 27 -8.20 -9.38 -10.40
CA ALA A 27 -8.92 -8.53 -11.34
C ALA A 27 -8.63 -7.04 -11.09
N GLU A 28 -8.72 -6.58 -9.84
CA GLU A 28 -8.39 -5.20 -9.45
C GLU A 28 -6.93 -4.86 -9.77
N LEU A 29 -6.01 -5.77 -9.44
CA LEU A 29 -4.58 -5.59 -9.70
C LEU A 29 -4.29 -5.43 -11.19
N ARG A 30 -4.92 -6.23 -12.06
CA ARG A 30 -4.79 -6.10 -13.51
C ARG A 30 -5.38 -4.80 -14.04
N ALA A 31 -6.53 -4.38 -13.50
CA ALA A 31 -7.17 -3.13 -13.89
C ALA A 31 -6.27 -1.93 -13.56
N VAL A 32 -5.69 -1.88 -12.36
CA VAL A 32 -4.74 -0.83 -11.98
C VAL A 32 -3.49 -0.88 -12.85
N LYS A 33 -2.91 -2.08 -13.06
CA LYS A 33 -1.72 -2.25 -13.90
C LYS A 33 -1.90 -1.73 -15.33
N ALA A 34 -3.09 -1.90 -15.91
CA ALA A 34 -3.39 -1.43 -17.26
C ALA A 34 -3.41 0.11 -17.39
N MET A 35 -3.60 0.82 -16.27
CA MET A 35 -3.65 2.29 -16.23
C MET A 35 -2.32 2.93 -15.87
N LEU A 36 -1.34 2.15 -15.39
CA LEU A 36 -0.03 2.66 -15.02
C LEU A 36 0.85 2.92 -16.25
N PRO A 37 1.70 3.96 -16.20
CA PRO A 37 2.71 4.15 -17.24
C PRO A 37 3.69 2.98 -17.24
N LEU A 38 4.34 2.74 -18.40
CA LEU A 38 5.32 1.65 -18.56
C LEU A 38 6.58 1.84 -17.70
N GLY A 39 6.80 3.03 -17.15
CA GLY A 39 7.94 3.34 -16.29
C GLY A 39 7.80 4.69 -15.59
N GLY A 40 8.79 4.99 -14.74
CA GLY A 40 8.83 6.20 -13.91
C GLY A 40 8.88 5.87 -12.42
N ASN A 41 9.01 6.91 -11.61
CA ASN A 41 8.95 6.79 -10.16
C ASN A 41 7.50 7.01 -9.71
N GLY A 42 6.96 6.06 -8.96
CA GLY A 42 5.62 6.14 -8.38
C GLY A 42 5.65 6.03 -6.86
N VAL A 43 4.62 6.58 -6.23
CA VAL A 43 4.33 6.40 -4.80
C VAL A 43 2.91 5.89 -4.64
N GLU A 44 2.72 4.90 -3.77
CA GLU A 44 1.39 4.49 -3.32
C GLU A 44 1.04 5.19 -2.01
N VAL A 45 0.00 6.03 -2.02
CA VAL A 45 -0.51 6.71 -0.82
C VAL A 45 -1.57 5.84 -0.16
N GLY A 46 -1.41 5.54 1.12
CA GLY A 46 -2.19 4.50 1.79
C GLY A 46 -1.74 3.10 1.38
N VAL A 47 -0.42 2.87 1.32
CA VAL A 47 0.17 1.62 0.81
C VAL A 47 -0.24 0.39 1.64
N GLY A 48 -0.71 0.58 2.88
CA GLY A 48 -1.18 -0.52 3.72
C GLY A 48 -0.11 -1.59 3.90
N THR A 49 -0.46 -2.85 3.62
CA THR A 49 0.49 -3.97 3.65
C THR A 49 1.29 -4.12 2.36
N GLY A 50 1.08 -3.27 1.36
CA GLY A 50 1.77 -3.33 0.07
C GLY A 50 1.21 -4.36 -0.91
N ARG A 51 -0.08 -4.70 -0.79
CA ARG A 51 -0.75 -5.67 -1.70
C ARG A 51 -0.73 -5.20 -3.15
N PHE A 52 -0.81 -3.90 -3.42
CA PHE A 52 -0.72 -3.38 -4.78
C PHE A 52 0.71 -2.97 -5.14
N ALA A 53 1.41 -2.22 -4.28
CA ALA A 53 2.78 -1.78 -4.56
C ALA A 53 3.75 -2.90 -4.96
N GLU A 54 3.77 -4.02 -4.22
CA GLU A 54 4.70 -5.12 -4.48
C GLU A 54 4.58 -5.67 -5.91
N PRO A 55 3.43 -6.20 -6.35
CA PRO A 55 3.27 -6.74 -7.70
C PRO A 55 3.26 -5.69 -8.82
N LEU A 56 2.94 -4.43 -8.51
CA LEU A 56 2.99 -3.32 -9.49
C LEU A 56 4.41 -2.74 -9.63
N GLY A 57 5.36 -3.17 -8.79
CA GLY A 57 6.73 -2.69 -8.84
C GLY A 57 6.92 -1.28 -8.24
N ILE A 58 5.93 -0.76 -7.51
CA ILE A 58 6.03 0.54 -6.83
C ILE A 58 6.91 0.37 -5.59
N LYS A 59 7.97 1.19 -5.49
CA LYS A 59 9.02 1.01 -4.47
C LYS A 59 8.84 1.88 -3.24
N ILE A 60 8.02 2.92 -3.32
CA ILE A 60 7.80 3.89 -2.25
C ILE A 60 6.31 3.91 -1.90
N GLY A 61 6.00 3.92 -0.60
CA GLY A 61 4.65 4.11 -0.11
C GLY A 61 4.57 5.05 1.08
N VAL A 62 3.36 5.54 1.36
CA VAL A 62 3.03 6.33 2.56
C VAL A 62 1.92 5.60 3.32
N GLU A 63 2.09 5.37 4.62
CA GLU A 63 1.09 4.67 5.45
C GLU A 63 1.22 5.09 6.92
N PRO A 64 0.15 5.58 7.57
CA PRO A 64 0.20 5.98 8.97
C PRO A 64 0.21 4.79 9.95
N SER A 65 -0.36 3.64 9.59
CA SER A 65 -0.35 2.45 10.45
C SER A 65 1.03 1.81 10.50
N LYS A 66 1.67 1.84 11.68
CA LYS A 66 2.92 1.13 11.97
C LYS A 66 2.83 -0.37 11.67
N ARG A 67 1.73 -1.05 12.05
CA ARG A 67 1.56 -2.49 11.80
C ARG A 67 1.52 -2.80 10.31
N MET A 68 0.79 -1.99 9.53
CA MET A 68 0.70 -2.14 8.07
C MET A 68 2.05 -1.87 7.41
N ARG A 69 2.73 -0.78 7.79
CA ARG A 69 4.09 -0.45 7.33
C ARG A 69 5.06 -1.60 7.50
N GLN A 70 5.07 -2.24 8.67
CA GLN A 70 5.95 -3.38 8.93
C GLN A 70 5.71 -4.57 7.99
N ILE A 71 4.49 -4.78 7.51
CA ILE A 71 4.18 -5.83 6.53
C ILE A 71 4.67 -5.41 5.15
N ALA A 72 4.37 -4.18 4.71
CA ALA A 72 4.83 -3.64 3.44
C ALA A 72 6.37 -3.58 3.32
N GLN A 73 7.06 -3.23 4.41
CA GLN A 73 8.53 -3.24 4.46
C GLN A 73 9.13 -4.64 4.25
N LYS A 74 8.48 -5.69 4.79
CA LYS A 74 8.88 -7.08 4.54
C LYS A 74 8.71 -7.51 3.08
N ARG A 75 7.87 -6.81 2.30
CA ARG A 75 7.71 -6.95 0.84
C ARG A 75 8.70 -6.11 0.04
N GLY A 76 9.67 -5.46 0.70
CA GLY A 76 10.70 -4.65 0.04
C GLY A 76 10.26 -3.25 -0.36
N ILE A 77 9.14 -2.74 0.20
CA ILE A 77 8.66 -1.39 -0.06
C ILE A 77 9.29 -0.43 0.97
N ARG A 78 9.84 0.69 0.51
CA ARG A 78 10.24 1.80 1.40
C ARG A 78 8.99 2.57 1.81
N VAL A 79 8.58 2.44 3.07
CA VAL A 79 7.34 3.09 3.55
C VAL A 79 7.65 4.26 4.48
N LEU A 80 7.13 5.43 4.12
CA LEU A 80 7.20 6.65 4.91
C LEU A 80 6.02 6.71 5.89
N ASP A 81 6.29 7.20 7.09
CA ASP A 81 5.23 7.57 8.03
C ASP A 81 4.56 8.85 7.53
N GLY A 82 3.25 8.83 7.33
CA GLY A 82 2.54 9.99 6.82
C GLY A 82 1.09 9.69 6.53
N VAL A 83 0.33 10.75 6.29
CA VAL A 83 -1.10 10.69 5.95
C VAL A 83 -1.29 11.21 4.53
N ALA A 84 -2.42 10.89 3.90
CA ALA A 84 -2.68 11.29 2.52
C ALA A 84 -2.83 12.82 2.39
N GLU A 85 -3.33 13.46 3.45
CA GLU A 85 -3.64 14.89 3.54
C GLU A 85 -2.40 15.76 3.70
N GLU A 86 -1.28 15.19 4.14
CA GLU A 86 -0.01 15.89 4.42
C GLU A 86 1.15 14.94 4.10
N LEU A 87 1.45 14.80 2.81
CA LEU A 87 2.45 13.86 2.34
C LEU A 87 3.86 14.28 2.77
N PRO A 88 4.73 13.34 3.20
CA PRO A 88 6.09 13.61 3.66
C PRO A 88 7.06 13.78 2.48
N PHE A 89 6.71 14.63 1.52
CA PHE A 89 7.56 15.01 0.39
C PHE A 89 7.71 16.53 0.36
N GLU A 90 8.92 16.99 0.06
CA GLU A 90 9.15 18.40 -0.19
C GLU A 90 8.58 18.77 -1.56
N MET A 91 7.84 19.87 -1.63
CA MET A 91 7.50 20.49 -2.91
C MET A 91 8.75 21.22 -3.40
N THR A 92 9.45 20.64 -4.37
CA THR A 92 10.51 21.31 -5.13
C THR A 92 9.91 22.22 -6.19
#